data_AF-A0A7D5VG43-F1
#
_entry.id   AF-A0A7D5VG43-F1
#
_cell.length_a   1.000
_cell.length_b   1.000
_cell.length_c   1.000
_cell.angle_alpha   90.00
_cell.angle_beta   90.00
_cell.angle_gamma   90.00
#
_symmetry.space_group_name_H-M   'P 1'
#
loop_
_entity.id
_entity.type
_entity.pdbx_description
1 polymer ?
#
loop_
_entity_poly.entity_id
_entity_poly.type
_entity_poly.pdbx_seq_one_letter_code
_entity_poly.pdbx_strand_id
1 'polypeptide(L)'
;MEDLYEVCGQAMRGAKWRCKDALPLLNHLHRRALQYAQRTGGVSPYEVGEPKDLFAIRDQARLLRPRFHTVIAQPGLQAGAATDEQLLSLVGAEKFVRDTSAGDFTVYCSR
;
A
#
# COMPACT_ATOMS: atom_id res chain seq x y z
N MET A 1 -21.02 -1.13 -1.13
CA MET A 1 -20.60 0.20 -0.63
C MET A 1 -19.44 0.07 0.38
N GLU A 2 -19.45 -0.97 1.24
CA GLU A 2 -18.39 -1.22 2.23
C GLU A 2 -16.98 -1.34 1.63
N ASP A 3 -16.83 -2.02 0.49
CA ASP A 3 -15.51 -2.28 -0.09
C ASP A 3 -14.72 -1.01 -0.44
N LEU A 4 -15.39 0.08 -0.88
CA LEU A 4 -14.70 1.31 -1.27
C LEU A 4 -14.13 2.04 -0.05
N TYR A 5 -14.93 2.16 1.01
CA TYR A 5 -14.48 2.77 2.25
C TYR A 5 -13.37 1.96 2.92
N GLU A 6 -13.44 0.62 2.83
CA GLU A 6 -12.39 -0.24 3.34
C GLU A 6 -11.06 0.00 2.62
N VAL A 7 -11.03 -0.02 1.28
CA VAL A 7 -9.77 0.20 0.53
C VAL A 7 -9.22 1.61 0.73
N CYS A 8 -10.09 2.62 0.85
CA CYS A 8 -9.68 3.97 1.28
C CYS A 8 -9.02 3.96 2.66
N GLY A 9 -9.63 3.27 3.63
CA GLY A 9 -9.08 3.10 4.98
C GLY A 9 -7.74 2.34 5.00
N GLN A 10 -7.59 1.31 4.16
CA GLN A 10 -6.33 0.59 3.97
C GLN A 10 -5.25 1.50 3.37
N ALA A 11 -5.58 2.29 2.35
CA ALA A 11 -4.67 3.25 1.73
C ALA A 11 -4.17 4.31 2.74
N MET A 12 -5.08 4.90 3.53
CA MET A 12 -4.73 5.87 4.57
C MET A 12 -3.84 5.26 5.66
N ARG A 13 -4.13 4.02 6.11
CA ARG A 13 -3.24 3.30 7.04
C ARG A 13 -1.88 3.03 6.41
N GLY A 14 -1.85 2.69 5.11
CA GLY A 14 -0.65 2.49 4.31
C GLY A 14 0.26 3.73 4.30
N ALA A 15 -0.32 4.92 4.07
CA ALA A 15 0.43 6.17 4.02
C ALA A 15 1.22 6.48 5.30
N LYS A 16 0.71 6.06 6.47
CA LYS A 16 1.38 6.27 7.77
C LYS A 16 2.74 5.55 7.88
N TRP A 17 2.98 4.51 7.08
CA TRP A 17 4.28 3.85 7.03
C TRP A 17 5.39 4.77 6.50
N ARG A 18 5.04 5.76 5.65
CA ARG A 18 6.02 6.71 5.12
C ARG A 18 6.50 7.73 6.14
N CYS A 19 5.67 8.08 7.12
CA CYS A 19 6.03 9.02 8.19
C CYS A 19 7.25 8.58 9.02
N LYS A 20 7.70 7.33 8.87
CA LYS A 20 8.87 6.77 9.56
C LYS A 20 9.92 6.22 8.57
N ASP A 21 10.14 6.90 7.45
CA ASP A 21 11.22 6.60 6.48
C ASP A 21 11.20 5.20 5.86
N ALA A 22 10.03 4.60 5.71
CA ALA A 22 9.83 3.27 5.13
C ALA A 22 10.43 2.08 5.90
N LEU A 23 11.45 2.28 6.74
CA LEU A 23 12.14 1.21 7.47
C LEU A 23 11.19 0.36 8.33
N PRO A 24 10.22 0.92 9.07
CA PRO A 24 9.27 0.12 9.82
C PRO A 24 8.39 -0.75 8.94
N LEU A 25 8.06 -0.31 7.72
CA LEU A 25 7.33 -1.14 6.76
C LEU A 25 8.19 -2.30 6.28
N LEU A 26 9.44 -2.04 5.88
CA LEU A 26 10.33 -3.09 5.39
C LEU A 26 10.62 -4.14 6.48
N ASN A 27 10.81 -3.70 7.72
CA ASN A 27 10.93 -4.60 8.88
C ASN A 27 9.63 -5.37 9.15
N HIS A 28 8.47 -4.72 9.01
CA HIS A 28 7.17 -5.38 9.15
C HIS A 28 6.96 -6.45 8.07
N LEU A 29 7.30 -6.17 6.81
CA LEU A 29 7.23 -7.11 5.70
C LEU A 29 8.13 -8.32 5.93
N HIS A 30 9.38 -8.09 6.35
CA HIS A 30 10.31 -9.17 6.67
C HIS A 30 9.78 -10.10 7.77
N ARG A 31 9.29 -9.51 8.89
CA ARG A 31 8.69 -10.28 9.98
C ARG A 31 7.47 -11.07 9.51
N ARG A 32 6.60 -10.46 8.69
CA ARG A 32 5.43 -11.13 8.13
C ARG A 32 5.83 -12.31 7.24
N ALA A 33 6.89 -12.16 6.45
CA ALA A 33 7.38 -13.21 5.58
C ALA A 33 7.91 -14.41 6.37
N LEU A 34 8.70 -14.17 7.43
CA LEU A 34 9.17 -15.23 8.32
C LEU A 34 8.01 -16.00 8.97
N GLN A 35 7.00 -15.28 9.48
CA GLN A 35 5.83 -15.91 10.09
C GLN A 35 5.01 -16.72 9.08
N TYR A 36 4.90 -16.24 7.83
CA TYR A 36 4.22 -16.99 6.78
C TYR A 36 4.95 -18.29 6.46
N ALA A 37 6.27 -18.24 6.26
CA ALA A 37 7.09 -19.42 6.01
C ALA A 37 6.98 -20.44 7.17
N GLN A 38 7.02 -19.98 8.43
CA GLN A 38 6.83 -20.84 9.59
C GLN A 38 5.48 -21.58 9.59
N ARG A 39 4.40 -20.90 9.21
CA ARG A 39 3.05 -21.49 9.20
C ARG A 39 2.77 -22.39 8.01
N THR A 40 3.52 -22.23 6.92
CA THR A 40 3.27 -22.91 5.64
C THR A 40 4.32 -23.97 5.30
N GLY A 41 5.23 -24.29 6.23
CA GLY A 41 6.26 -25.31 6.00
C GLY A 41 7.40 -24.85 5.08
N GLY A 42 7.72 -23.55 5.11
CA GLY A 42 8.82 -22.97 4.33
C GLY A 42 8.43 -22.39 2.98
N VAL A 43 7.13 -22.28 2.66
CA VAL A 43 6.68 -21.66 1.41
C VAL A 43 7.04 -20.16 1.41
N SER A 44 7.61 -19.71 0.30
CA SER A 44 7.95 -18.31 0.10
C SER A 44 6.68 -17.46 -0.09
N PRO A 45 6.51 -16.35 0.65
CA PRO A 45 5.42 -15.39 0.41
C PRO A 45 5.73 -14.39 -0.69
N TYR A 46 6.92 -14.44 -1.30
CA TYR A 46 7.33 -13.52 -2.35
C TYR A 46 6.89 -14.06 -3.72
N GLU A 47 6.06 -13.31 -4.43
CA GLU A 47 5.70 -13.61 -5.82
C GLU A 47 6.82 -13.24 -6.80
N VAL A 48 7.59 -12.19 -6.46
CA VAL A 48 8.73 -11.70 -7.24
C VAL A 48 9.90 -11.42 -6.28
N GLY A 49 11.07 -11.95 -6.63
CA GLY A 49 12.30 -11.79 -5.85
C GLY A 49 12.39 -12.69 -4.62
N GLU A 50 13.40 -12.42 -3.80
CA GLU A 50 13.79 -13.20 -2.62
C GLU A 50 13.94 -12.30 -1.38
N PRO A 51 14.02 -12.88 -0.16
CA PRO A 51 14.26 -12.11 1.06
C PRO A 51 15.46 -11.17 1.01
N LYS A 52 16.53 -11.54 0.27
CA LYS A 52 17.72 -10.70 0.07
C LYS A 52 17.42 -9.40 -0.67
N ASP A 53 16.45 -9.40 -1.58
CA ASP A 53 16.07 -8.20 -2.34
C ASP A 53 15.35 -7.21 -1.44
N LEU A 54 14.53 -7.69 -0.50
CA LEU A 54 13.91 -6.84 0.53
C LEU A 54 14.98 -6.17 1.42
N PHE A 55 16.06 -6.89 1.75
CA PHE A 55 17.18 -6.31 2.49
C PHE A 55 17.93 -5.27 1.66
N ALA A 56 18.17 -5.52 0.37
CA ALA A 56 18.78 -4.54 -0.52
C ALA A 56 17.94 -3.25 -0.62
N ILE A 57 16.61 -3.38 -0.76
CA ILE A 57 15.68 -2.23 -0.74
C ILE A 57 15.78 -1.48 0.59
N ARG A 58 15.87 -2.20 1.72
CA ARG A 58 16.02 -1.58 3.04
C ARG A 58 17.32 -0.78 3.16
N ASP A 59 18.42 -1.33 2.68
CA ASP A 59 19.72 -0.67 2.77
C ASP A 59 19.77 0.57 1.87
N GLN A 60 19.18 0.50 0.67
CA GLN A 60 18.98 1.66 -0.20
C GLN A 60 18.05 2.71 0.42
N ALA A 61 16.96 2.30 1.08
CA ALA A 61 16.01 3.21 1.73
C ALA A 61 16.64 4.02 2.88
N ARG A 62 17.75 3.56 3.47
CA ARG A 62 18.53 4.34 4.46
C ARG A 62 19.33 5.47 3.84
N LEU A 63 19.68 5.35 2.56
CA LEU A 63 20.54 6.28 1.82
C LEU A 63 19.75 7.21 0.89
N LEU A 64 18.58 6.77 0.46
CA LEU A 64 17.71 7.47 -0.48
C LEU A 64 16.44 7.96 0.22
N ARG A 65 15.64 8.79 -0.47
CA ARG A 65 14.29 9.15 -0.02
C ARG A 65 13.25 8.30 -0.76
N PRO A 66 12.64 7.28 -0.12
CA PRO A 66 11.63 6.45 -0.78
C PRO A 66 10.40 7.26 -1.18
N ARG A 67 9.90 7.01 -2.40
CA ARG A 67 8.62 7.52 -2.90
C ARG A 67 7.59 6.40 -2.90
N PHE A 68 6.46 6.65 -2.23
CA PHE A 68 5.37 5.69 -2.16
C PHE A 68 4.35 6.00 -3.23
N HIS A 69 3.92 4.98 -3.96
CA HIS A 69 2.82 5.07 -4.91
C HIS A 69 1.73 4.16 -4.38
N THR A 70 0.68 4.77 -3.83
CA THR A 70 -0.46 4.05 -3.28
C THR A 70 -1.44 3.77 -4.41
N VAL A 71 -1.69 2.49 -4.64
CA VAL A 71 -2.64 2.03 -5.65
C VAL A 71 -3.75 1.28 -4.93
N ILE A 72 -4.99 1.65 -5.20
CA ILE A 72 -6.16 0.87 -4.81
C ILE A 72 -6.84 0.29 -6.04
N ALA A 73 -7.21 -0.98 -5.97
CA ALA A 73 -8.01 -1.64 -6.99
C ALA A 73 -9.42 -1.83 -6.43
N GLN A 74 -10.41 -1.23 -7.09
CA GLN A 74 -11.81 -1.34 -6.73
C GLN A 74 -12.65 -1.69 -7.98
N PRO A 75 -12.73 -2.97 -8.37
CA PRO A 75 -13.48 -3.39 -9.55
C PRO A 75 -15.01 -3.15 -9.40
N GLY A 76 -15.51 -3.06 -8.17
CA GLY A 76 -16.92 -2.74 -7.91
C GLY A 76 -17.30 -1.28 -8.15
N LEU A 77 -16.32 -0.40 -8.35
CA LEU A 77 -16.54 0.98 -8.78
C LEU A 77 -16.52 1.04 -10.30
N GLN A 78 -17.47 1.74 -10.90
CA GLN A 78 -17.46 2.08 -12.33
C GLN A 78 -17.16 3.56 -12.48
N ALA A 79 -16.16 3.90 -13.31
CA ALA A 79 -15.73 5.29 -13.47
C ALA A 79 -16.87 6.19 -13.98
N GLY A 80 -17.67 5.71 -14.93
CA GLY A 80 -18.79 6.46 -15.51
C GLY A 80 -20.06 6.54 -14.64
N ALA A 81 -20.17 5.71 -13.60
CA ALA A 81 -21.35 5.61 -12.74
C ALA A 81 -21.03 5.86 -11.26
N ALA A 82 -19.84 6.39 -10.96
CA ALA A 82 -19.43 6.72 -9.61
C ALA A 82 -20.33 7.82 -9.03
N THR A 83 -20.84 7.60 -7.82
CA THR A 83 -21.65 8.61 -7.14
C THR A 83 -20.76 9.69 -6.51
N ASP A 84 -21.32 10.88 -6.29
CA ASP A 84 -20.60 11.98 -5.63
C ASP A 84 -20.06 11.57 -4.25
N GLU A 85 -20.80 10.77 -3.50
CA GLU A 85 -20.35 10.25 -2.20
C GLU A 85 -19.11 9.36 -2.33
N GLN A 86 -19.08 8.48 -3.33
CA GLN A 86 -17.93 7.62 -3.61
C GLN A 86 -16.71 8.45 -4.04
N LEU A 87 -16.92 9.46 -4.88
CA LEU A 87 -15.87 10.39 -5.30
C LEU A 87 -15.33 11.21 -4.11
N LEU A 88 -16.20 11.69 -3.21
CA LEU A 88 -15.78 12.41 -2.01
C LEU A 88 -14.90 11.54 -1.11
N SER A 89 -15.27 10.27 -0.91
CA SER A 89 -14.47 9.31 -0.13
C SER A 89 -13.09 9.10 -0.73
N LEU A 90 -13.01 8.94 -2.06
CA LEU A 90 -11.75 8.82 -2.80
C LEU A 90 -10.88 10.06 -2.67
N VAL A 91 -11.46 11.26 -2.83
CA VAL A 91 -10.73 12.53 -2.68
C VAL A 91 -10.20 12.71 -1.25
N GLY A 92 -10.99 12.34 -0.24
CA GLY A 92 -10.55 12.37 1.15
C GLY A 92 -9.34 11.46 1.40
N ALA A 93 -9.38 10.23 0.87
CA ALA A 93 -8.28 9.29 0.96
C ALA A 93 -7.05 9.76 0.18
N GLU A 94 -7.22 10.24 -1.05
CA GLU A 94 -6.15 10.78 -1.89
C GLU A 94 -5.43 11.93 -1.17
N LYS A 95 -6.19 12.91 -0.69
CA LYS A 95 -5.63 14.08 0.01
C LYS A 95 -4.81 13.65 1.22
N PHE A 96 -5.37 12.77 2.05
CA PHE A 96 -4.65 12.26 3.22
C PHE A 96 -3.35 11.54 2.83
N VAL A 97 -3.38 10.67 1.80
CA VAL A 97 -2.20 9.93 1.33
C VAL A 97 -1.12 10.89 0.82
N ARG A 98 -1.50 11.87 -0.01
CA ARG A 98 -0.56 12.85 -0.57
C ARG A 98 0.07 13.70 0.53
N ASP A 99 -0.72 14.22 1.46
CA ASP A 99 -0.26 15.04 2.57
C ASP A 99 0.66 14.27 3.53
N THR A 100 0.34 13.00 3.79
CA THR A 100 1.05 12.17 4.78
C THR A 100 2.32 11.53 4.24
N SER A 101 2.35 11.17 2.95
CA SER A 101 3.43 10.38 2.36
C SER A 101 4.25 11.11 1.30
N ALA A 102 3.83 12.31 0.86
CA ALA A 102 4.34 12.95 -0.36
C ALA A 102 4.38 12.01 -1.57
N GLY A 103 3.51 11.00 -1.54
CA GLY A 103 3.37 9.95 -2.53
C GLY A 103 2.18 10.21 -3.45
N ASP A 104 2.01 9.30 -4.40
CA ASP A 104 0.89 9.34 -5.35
C ASP A 104 -0.25 8.41 -4.94
N PHE A 105 -1.44 8.68 -5.45
CA PHE A 105 -2.64 7.89 -5.24
C PHE A 105 -3.28 7.57 -6.59
N THR A 106 -3.60 6.30 -6.84
CA THR A 106 -4.20 5.84 -8.10
C THR A 106 -5.29 4.83 -7.82
N VAL A 107 -6.42 4.98 -8.52
CA VAL A 107 -7.58 4.10 -8.42
C VAL A 107 -7.74 3.33 -9.72
N TYR A 108 -7.62 2.00 -9.66
CA TYR A 108 -8.05 1.13 -10.75
C TYR A 108 -9.49 0.70 -10.48
N CYS A 109 -10.39 1.00 -11.41
CA CYS A 109 -11.80 0.66 -11.32
C CYS A 109 -12.29 0.12 -12.67
N SER A 110 -13.52 -0.41 -12.69
CA SER A 110 -14.16 -0.81 -13.93
C SER A 110 -14.43 0.42 -14.81
N ARG A 111 -14.35 0.24 -16.13
CA ARG A 111 -14.74 1.28 -17.08
C ARG A 111 -16.24 1.55 -17.01
#